data_AF-A0A8S7U022-F1
#
_entry.id   AF-A0A8S7U022-F1
#
_cell.length_a   1.000
_cell.length_b   1.000
_cell.length_c   1.000
_cell.angle_alpha   90.00
_cell.angle_beta   90.00
_cell.angle_gamma   90.00
#
_symmetry.space_group_name_H-M   'P 1'
#
loop_
_entity.id
_entity.type
_entity.pdbx_description
1 polymer ?
#
loop_
_entity_poly.entity_id
_entity_poly.type
_entity_poly.pdbx_seq_one_letter_code
_entity_poly.pdbx_strand_id
1 'polypeptide(L)'
;MTDITANVIVSMPSQLFTMARSFKAVANGKIYIGKIDTDPVNPENQIQVYVENEDGSHVPVSQPIIINAAGYPVYNGQIAKFVTVQGHSMAVYDAYGAQQFYFPNVLKYDPDQLRQELASDRGATLSLSQIATSYGLDFSLGGVWREGALSNVDNWWWYNNKIYTGGSGTLPSSPALPWYEVTVADYISVAQFFPITGDPAADNSASFNAAAAVALSAGKRLFVPAGTYYVKSPVDLTIGTVDLFGDGVEKSFIIAGSGFTGETVVNMYYETDSIRRSTSISHVTVDGNNIANYACRIQYVHLGRTHNCRFINGVVANFYTINDWLNTYDCCSFVPAPNRGVH
;
A
#
# COMPACT_ATOMS: atom_id res chain seq x y z
N MET A 1 -19.40 -34.40 -41.08
CA MET A 1 -20.14 -33.58 -40.11
C MET A 1 -19.16 -32.52 -39.66
N THR A 2 -19.44 -31.24 -39.88
CA THR A 2 -18.57 -30.15 -39.43
C THR A 2 -18.72 -30.01 -37.93
N ASP A 3 -17.62 -30.14 -37.18
CA ASP A 3 -17.60 -29.87 -35.75
C ASP A 3 -17.97 -28.39 -35.50
N ILE A 4 -19.02 -28.18 -34.70
CA ILE A 4 -19.45 -26.87 -34.24
C ILE A 4 -18.99 -26.72 -32.80
N THR A 5 -18.08 -25.79 -32.54
CA THR A 5 -17.72 -25.35 -31.18
C THR A 5 -18.66 -24.23 -30.76
N ALA A 6 -19.80 -24.58 -30.14
CA ALA A 6 -20.71 -23.60 -29.52
C ALA A 6 -20.24 -23.29 -28.09
N ASN A 7 -20.03 -22.00 -27.79
CA ASN A 7 -19.38 -21.57 -26.55
C ASN A 7 -20.22 -20.60 -25.70
N VAL A 8 -21.40 -20.17 -26.17
CA VAL A 8 -22.22 -19.16 -25.48
C VAL A 8 -23.59 -19.72 -25.14
N ILE A 9 -23.91 -19.79 -23.84
CA ILE A 9 -25.21 -20.26 -23.34
C ILE A 9 -26.27 -19.18 -23.57
N VAL A 10 -27.43 -19.59 -24.06
CA VAL A 10 -28.63 -18.75 -24.13
C VAL A 10 -29.36 -18.86 -22.78
N SER A 11 -28.96 -18.01 -21.84
CA SER A 11 -29.57 -17.87 -20.52
C SER A 11 -29.82 -16.40 -20.20
N MET A 12 -30.78 -16.15 -19.32
CA MET A 12 -30.98 -14.82 -18.75
C MET A 12 -29.73 -14.43 -17.94
N PRO A 13 -29.13 -13.23 -18.17
CA PRO A 13 -27.97 -12.78 -17.38
C PRO A 13 -28.24 -12.69 -15.88
N SER A 14 -29.52 -12.54 -15.47
CA SER A 14 -30.00 -12.76 -14.12
C SER A 14 -30.60 -14.17 -14.00
N GLN A 15 -30.37 -14.86 -12.87
CA GLN A 15 -30.58 -16.32 -12.65
C GLN A 15 -31.93 -16.95 -13.11
N LEU A 16 -32.99 -16.20 -13.46
CA LEU A 16 -34.29 -16.73 -13.89
C LEU A 16 -35.00 -15.79 -14.90
N PHE A 17 -35.76 -16.36 -15.85
CA PHE A 17 -36.68 -15.59 -16.71
C PHE A 17 -37.95 -15.19 -15.92
N THR A 18 -37.83 -14.18 -15.06
CA THR A 18 -38.96 -13.58 -14.32
C THR A 18 -39.49 -12.35 -15.03
N MET A 19 -40.79 -12.03 -14.96
CA MET A 19 -41.36 -10.80 -15.52
C MET A 19 -40.64 -9.53 -15.01
N ALA A 20 -40.52 -8.51 -15.86
CA ALA A 20 -39.78 -7.27 -15.57
C ALA A 20 -40.31 -6.48 -14.36
N ARG A 21 -41.56 -6.71 -13.97
CA ARG A 21 -42.25 -5.97 -12.89
C ARG A 21 -42.73 -6.87 -11.74
N SER A 22 -42.43 -8.17 -11.76
CA SER A 22 -42.81 -9.09 -10.68
C SER A 22 -41.97 -10.37 -10.71
N PHE A 23 -41.73 -10.99 -9.57
CA PHE A 23 -40.98 -12.26 -9.44
C PHE A 23 -41.71 -13.51 -10.00
N LYS A 24 -42.63 -13.34 -10.95
CA LYS A 24 -43.37 -14.43 -11.60
C LYS A 24 -42.61 -14.84 -12.87
N ALA A 25 -42.65 -16.12 -13.21
CA ALA A 25 -42.11 -16.63 -14.48
C ALA A 25 -42.72 -15.88 -15.69
N VAL A 26 -41.93 -15.67 -16.75
CA VAL A 26 -42.44 -15.25 -18.07
C VAL A 26 -43.10 -16.46 -18.76
N ALA A 27 -44.14 -16.98 -18.13
CA ALA A 27 -44.84 -18.18 -18.54
C ALA A 27 -45.39 -18.04 -19.97
N ASN A 28 -45.16 -19.06 -20.81
CA ASN A 28 -45.57 -19.08 -22.23
C ASN A 28 -45.00 -17.92 -23.06
N GLY A 29 -43.89 -17.34 -22.60
CA GLY A 29 -43.16 -16.29 -23.30
C GLY A 29 -42.32 -16.81 -24.47
N LYS A 30 -41.66 -15.87 -25.13
CA LYS A 30 -40.83 -16.09 -26.32
C LYS A 30 -39.46 -15.42 -26.13
N ILE A 31 -38.40 -16.14 -26.47
CA ILE A 31 -37.04 -15.62 -26.52
C ILE A 31 -36.60 -15.54 -27.99
N TYR A 32 -36.07 -14.39 -28.37
CA TYR A 32 -35.47 -14.13 -29.68
C TYR A 32 -33.98 -13.82 -29.51
N ILE A 33 -33.16 -14.34 -30.40
CA ILE A 33 -31.70 -14.33 -30.39
C ILE A 33 -31.20 -13.83 -31.74
N GLY A 34 -30.40 -12.76 -31.73
CA GLY A 34 -29.97 -12.09 -32.97
C GLY A 34 -28.54 -11.59 -32.95
N LYS A 35 -28.16 -10.88 -34.00
CA LYS A 35 -26.85 -10.23 -34.12
C LYS A 35 -26.69 -9.17 -33.03
N ILE A 36 -25.49 -9.06 -32.46
CA ILE A 36 -25.15 -8.03 -31.46
C ILE A 36 -25.58 -6.64 -31.95
N ASP A 37 -26.15 -5.87 -31.03
CA ASP A 37 -26.64 -4.49 -31.20
C ASP A 37 -27.79 -4.34 -32.23
N THR A 38 -28.50 -5.43 -32.56
CA THR A 38 -29.68 -5.42 -33.45
C THR A 38 -30.93 -6.02 -32.78
N ASP A 39 -32.12 -5.65 -33.26
CA ASP A 39 -33.39 -6.20 -32.79
C ASP A 39 -33.60 -7.65 -33.31
N PRO A 40 -33.60 -8.67 -32.43
CA PRO A 40 -33.70 -10.07 -32.83
C PRO A 40 -35.13 -10.51 -33.21
N VAL A 41 -36.15 -9.65 -33.05
CA VAL A 41 -37.51 -9.96 -33.52
C VAL A 41 -37.59 -9.91 -35.05
N ASN A 42 -36.77 -9.08 -35.69
CA ASN A 42 -36.64 -9.09 -37.14
C ASN A 42 -35.93 -10.39 -37.60
N PRO A 43 -36.56 -11.23 -38.45
CA PRO A 43 -35.95 -12.47 -38.95
C PRO A 43 -34.57 -12.31 -39.59
N GLU A 44 -34.28 -11.16 -40.23
CA GLU A 44 -32.97 -10.90 -40.85
C GLU A 44 -31.82 -10.73 -39.84
N ASN A 45 -32.17 -10.40 -38.60
CA ASN A 45 -31.24 -10.23 -37.50
C ASN A 45 -31.06 -11.52 -36.70
N GLN A 46 -31.94 -12.51 -36.88
CA GLN A 46 -31.88 -13.77 -36.13
C GLN A 46 -30.64 -14.58 -36.52
N ILE A 47 -30.00 -15.17 -35.52
CA ILE A 47 -28.87 -16.09 -35.73
C ILE A 47 -29.30 -17.53 -35.43
N GLN A 48 -28.53 -18.50 -35.89
CA GLN A 48 -28.83 -19.90 -35.61
C GLN A 48 -28.64 -20.22 -34.12
N VAL A 49 -29.66 -20.82 -33.51
CA VAL A 49 -29.62 -21.36 -32.14
C VAL A 49 -29.60 -22.88 -32.20
N TYR A 50 -28.92 -23.50 -31.24
CA TYR A 50 -28.86 -24.96 -31.10
C TYR A 50 -29.34 -25.37 -29.72
N VAL A 51 -29.94 -26.55 -29.62
CA VAL A 51 -30.10 -27.28 -28.36
C VAL A 51 -28.86 -28.14 -28.17
N GLU A 52 -28.24 -28.06 -27.00
CA GLU A 52 -27.16 -28.93 -26.56
C GLU A 52 -27.78 -30.08 -25.74
N ASN A 53 -27.61 -31.31 -26.23
CA ASN A 53 -28.05 -32.52 -25.55
C ASN A 53 -27.06 -32.92 -24.44
N GLU A 54 -27.46 -33.84 -23.56
CA GLU A 54 -26.60 -34.34 -22.48
C GLU A 54 -25.32 -35.02 -22.99
N ASP A 55 -25.34 -35.55 -24.21
CA ASP A 55 -24.18 -36.15 -24.88
C ASP A 55 -23.26 -35.12 -25.55
N GLY A 56 -23.56 -33.82 -25.43
CA GLY A 56 -22.82 -32.71 -26.04
C GLY A 56 -23.12 -32.48 -27.52
N SER A 57 -24.03 -33.25 -28.14
CA SER A 57 -24.46 -33.02 -29.52
C SER A 57 -25.34 -31.77 -29.65
N HIS A 58 -25.30 -31.15 -30.83
CA HIS A 58 -26.01 -29.91 -31.11
C HIS A 58 -27.11 -30.11 -32.17
N VAL A 59 -28.34 -29.76 -31.84
CA VAL A 59 -29.50 -29.83 -32.76
C VAL A 59 -29.95 -28.41 -33.11
N PRO A 60 -29.99 -28.02 -34.40
CA PRO A 60 -30.46 -26.70 -34.78
C PRO A 60 -31.95 -26.55 -34.47
N VAL A 61 -32.34 -25.40 -33.93
CA VAL A 61 -33.73 -25.10 -33.57
C VAL A 61 -34.22 -23.81 -34.20
N SER A 62 -35.50 -23.76 -34.50
CA SER A 62 -36.18 -22.55 -34.99
C SER A 62 -36.47 -21.60 -33.85
N GLN A 63 -36.39 -20.31 -34.13
CA GLN A 63 -36.83 -19.26 -33.23
C GLN A 63 -38.29 -18.87 -33.51
N PRO A 64 -39.05 -18.34 -32.52
CA PRO A 64 -38.64 -18.07 -31.14
C PRO A 64 -38.52 -19.32 -30.27
N ILE A 65 -37.67 -19.25 -29.26
CA ILE A 65 -37.57 -20.27 -28.21
C ILE A 65 -38.73 -20.05 -27.23
N ILE A 66 -39.46 -21.11 -26.91
CA ILE A 66 -40.64 -21.03 -26.04
C ILE A 66 -40.25 -21.18 -24.58
N ILE A 67 -40.87 -20.39 -23.72
CA ILE A 67 -40.74 -20.50 -22.25
C ILE A 67 -41.96 -21.26 -21.72
N ASN A 68 -41.76 -22.32 -20.93
CA ASN A 68 -42.87 -23.06 -20.32
C ASN A 68 -43.54 -22.28 -19.17
N ALA A 69 -44.60 -22.85 -18.59
CA ALA A 69 -45.33 -22.23 -17.48
C ALA A 69 -44.48 -21.96 -16.22
N ALA A 70 -43.38 -22.70 -16.05
CA ALA A 70 -42.46 -22.55 -14.93
C ALA A 70 -41.32 -21.55 -15.20
N GLY A 71 -41.24 -20.95 -16.40
CA GLY A 71 -40.23 -19.94 -16.74
C GLY A 71 -38.95 -20.51 -17.35
N TYR A 72 -38.95 -21.76 -17.80
CA TYR A 72 -37.80 -22.40 -18.42
C TYR A 72 -37.92 -22.42 -19.95
N PRO A 73 -36.83 -22.16 -20.69
CA PRO A 73 -36.81 -22.38 -22.12
C PRO A 73 -36.96 -23.88 -22.41
N VAL A 74 -37.83 -24.21 -23.37
CA VAL A 74 -38.17 -25.60 -23.69
C VAL A 74 -38.05 -25.89 -25.18
N TYR A 75 -37.65 -27.13 -25.48
CA TYR A 75 -37.67 -27.72 -26.82
C TYR A 75 -38.61 -28.94 -26.78
N ASN A 76 -39.60 -29.00 -27.67
CA ASN A 76 -40.65 -30.03 -27.66
C ASN A 76 -41.32 -30.26 -26.28
N GLY A 77 -41.45 -29.19 -25.47
CA GLY A 77 -42.08 -29.23 -24.15
C GLY A 77 -41.18 -29.68 -23.00
N GLN A 78 -39.94 -30.10 -23.27
CA GLN A 78 -38.94 -30.44 -22.25
C GLN A 78 -37.95 -29.30 -22.04
N ILE A 79 -37.47 -29.12 -20.81
CA ILE A 79 -36.43 -28.14 -20.50
C ILE A 79 -35.16 -28.54 -21.22
N ALA A 80 -34.57 -27.59 -21.97
CA ALA A 80 -33.40 -27.84 -22.79
C ALA A 80 -32.38 -26.70 -22.63
N LYS A 81 -31.10 -27.02 -22.85
CA LYS A 81 -30.02 -26.04 -22.87
C LYS A 81 -29.89 -25.50 -24.30
N PHE A 82 -30.03 -24.18 -24.46
CA PHE A 82 -29.88 -23.52 -25.75
C PHE A 82 -28.52 -22.82 -25.81
N VAL A 83 -27.85 -22.88 -26.95
CA VAL A 83 -26.51 -22.31 -27.15
C VAL A 83 -26.37 -21.66 -28.53
N THR A 84 -25.44 -20.71 -28.63
CA THR A 84 -25.00 -20.10 -29.89
C THR A 84 -23.50 -20.23 -30.07
N VAL A 85 -23.05 -20.13 -31.32
CA VAL A 85 -21.63 -20.16 -31.70
C VAL A 85 -20.91 -18.83 -31.47
N GLN A 86 -21.66 -17.74 -31.34
CA GLN A 86 -21.15 -16.38 -31.20
C GLN A 86 -21.98 -15.59 -30.20
N GLY A 87 -21.46 -14.46 -29.72
CA GLY A 87 -22.22 -13.50 -28.92
C GLY A 87 -23.44 -12.96 -29.67
N HIS A 88 -24.48 -12.59 -28.94
CA HIS A 88 -25.79 -12.28 -29.52
C HIS A 88 -26.55 -11.18 -28.78
N SER A 89 -27.52 -10.58 -29.45
CA SER A 89 -28.59 -9.82 -28.80
C SER A 89 -29.70 -10.78 -28.37
N MET A 90 -30.44 -10.41 -27.33
CA MET A 90 -31.55 -11.22 -26.82
C MET A 90 -32.75 -10.34 -26.46
N ALA A 91 -33.94 -10.74 -26.90
CA ALA A 91 -35.20 -10.13 -26.50
C ALA A 91 -36.14 -11.18 -25.91
N VAL A 92 -36.76 -10.86 -24.78
CA VAL A 92 -37.69 -11.74 -24.06
C VAL A 92 -39.05 -11.07 -24.03
N TYR A 93 -40.07 -11.76 -24.54
CA TYR A 93 -41.47 -11.33 -24.56
C TYR A 93 -42.32 -12.26 -23.72
N ASP A 94 -43.38 -11.72 -23.11
CA ASP A 94 -44.40 -12.54 -22.46
C ASP A 94 -45.42 -13.12 -23.44
N ALA A 95 -46.37 -13.91 -22.92
CA ALA A 95 -47.43 -14.53 -23.71
C ALA A 95 -48.38 -13.54 -24.40
N TYR A 96 -48.44 -12.29 -23.92
CA TYR A 96 -49.28 -11.22 -24.47
C TYR A 96 -48.53 -10.35 -25.48
N GLY A 97 -47.25 -10.64 -25.75
CA GLY A 97 -46.43 -9.91 -26.71
C GLY A 97 -45.82 -8.62 -26.14
N ALA A 98 -45.83 -8.42 -24.82
CA ALA A 98 -45.11 -7.30 -24.21
C ALA A 98 -43.64 -7.68 -23.98
N GLN A 99 -42.72 -6.78 -24.36
CA GLN A 99 -41.30 -6.96 -24.14
C GLN A 99 -40.99 -6.84 -22.65
N GLN A 100 -40.40 -7.89 -22.08
CA GLN A 100 -39.96 -7.93 -20.69
C GLN A 100 -38.51 -7.48 -20.59
N PHE A 101 -37.63 -8.00 -21.45
CA PHE A 101 -36.22 -7.62 -21.46
C PHE A 101 -35.66 -7.52 -22.87
N TYR A 102 -34.65 -6.65 -22.99
CA TYR A 102 -33.83 -6.53 -24.18
C TYR A 102 -32.37 -6.36 -23.77
N PHE A 103 -31.51 -7.22 -24.29
CA PHE A 103 -30.07 -7.18 -24.14
C PHE A 103 -29.46 -6.95 -25.51
N PRO A 104 -28.89 -5.76 -25.79
CA PRO A 104 -28.27 -5.50 -27.10
C PRO A 104 -27.03 -6.40 -27.32
N ASN A 105 -26.34 -6.79 -26.26
CA ASN A 105 -25.24 -7.75 -26.28
C ASN A 105 -25.17 -8.50 -24.95
N VAL A 106 -25.45 -9.80 -24.94
CA VAL A 106 -25.46 -10.59 -23.69
C VAL A 106 -24.06 -10.70 -23.04
N LEU A 107 -22.97 -10.57 -23.82
CA LEU A 107 -21.61 -10.65 -23.30
C LEU A 107 -21.22 -9.44 -22.42
N LYS A 108 -21.98 -8.33 -22.48
CA LYS A 108 -21.78 -7.15 -21.60
C LYS A 108 -22.21 -7.37 -20.15
N TYR A 109 -22.78 -8.54 -19.86
CA TYR A 109 -23.32 -8.88 -18.56
C TYR A 109 -22.63 -10.12 -17.97
N ASP A 110 -21.54 -10.56 -18.60
CA ASP A 110 -20.71 -11.66 -18.09
C ASP A 110 -20.03 -11.19 -16.78
N PRO A 111 -20.23 -11.90 -15.65
CA PRO A 111 -19.57 -11.54 -14.38
C PRO A 111 -18.03 -11.53 -14.47
N ASP A 112 -17.43 -12.24 -15.43
CA ASP A 112 -15.98 -12.23 -15.65
C ASP A 112 -15.49 -11.07 -16.54
N GLN A 113 -16.39 -10.26 -17.12
CA GLN A 113 -16.02 -9.16 -18.01
C GLN A 113 -15.11 -8.14 -17.31
N LEU A 114 -15.39 -7.79 -16.05
CA LEU A 114 -14.54 -6.86 -15.30
C LEU A 114 -13.12 -7.39 -15.15
N ARG A 115 -12.94 -8.70 -14.94
CA ARG A 115 -11.61 -9.31 -14.86
C ARG A 115 -10.87 -9.23 -16.19
N GLN A 116 -11.55 -9.46 -17.31
CA GLN A 116 -10.96 -9.34 -18.64
C GLN A 116 -10.62 -7.90 -19.00
N GLU A 117 -11.48 -6.94 -18.65
CA GLU A 117 -11.24 -5.50 -18.87
C GLU A 117 -10.04 -5.00 -18.05
N LEU A 118 -9.93 -5.41 -16.78
CA LEU A 118 -8.77 -5.12 -15.92
C LEU A 118 -7.48 -5.80 -16.41
N ALA A 119 -7.58 -6.94 -17.09
CA ALA A 119 -6.42 -7.65 -17.67
C ALA A 119 -5.99 -7.11 -19.04
N SER A 120 -6.80 -6.27 -19.68
CA SER A 120 -6.48 -5.67 -20.99
C SER A 120 -5.43 -4.57 -20.90
N ASP A 121 -4.91 -4.14 -22.05
CA ASP A 121 -4.00 -2.98 -22.17
C ASP A 121 -4.62 -1.67 -21.62
N ARG A 122 -5.95 -1.62 -21.47
CA ARG A 122 -6.68 -0.49 -20.90
C ARG A 122 -7.04 -0.67 -19.43
N GLY A 123 -6.71 -1.81 -18.83
CA GLY A 123 -7.04 -2.12 -17.44
C GLY A 123 -6.53 -1.09 -16.45
N ALA A 124 -5.34 -0.51 -16.70
CA ALA A 124 -4.81 0.59 -15.92
C ALA A 124 -5.74 1.83 -15.95
N THR A 125 -6.26 2.22 -17.12
CA THR A 125 -7.19 3.36 -17.24
C THR A 125 -8.54 3.14 -16.56
N LEU A 126 -8.91 1.88 -16.31
CA LEU A 126 -10.11 1.49 -15.58
C LEU A 126 -9.84 1.24 -14.08
N SER A 127 -8.57 1.33 -13.67
CA SER A 127 -8.12 1.16 -12.30
C SER A 127 -7.97 2.51 -11.57
N LEU A 128 -7.78 2.47 -10.26
CA LEU A 128 -7.55 3.63 -9.39
C LEU A 128 -6.34 4.50 -9.80
N SER A 129 -5.53 4.06 -10.77
CA SER A 129 -4.30 4.74 -11.23
C SER A 129 -4.55 6.14 -11.81
N GLN A 130 -5.72 6.44 -12.38
CA GLN A 130 -6.02 7.80 -12.87
C GLN A 130 -6.25 8.81 -11.73
N ILE A 131 -6.85 8.36 -10.62
CA ILE A 131 -7.02 9.18 -9.41
C ILE A 131 -5.65 9.41 -8.77
N ALA A 132 -4.79 8.39 -8.74
CA ALA A 132 -3.44 8.52 -8.22
C ALA A 132 -2.57 9.56 -8.93
N THR A 133 -2.67 9.67 -10.26
CA THR A 133 -1.92 10.69 -11.02
C THR A 133 -2.33 12.12 -10.64
N SER A 134 -3.59 12.36 -10.27
CA SER A 134 -4.03 13.69 -9.78
C SER A 134 -3.51 14.02 -8.38
N TYR A 135 -3.03 13.02 -7.63
CA TYR A 135 -2.31 13.17 -6.36
C TYR A 135 -0.77 13.04 -6.50
N GLY A 136 -0.24 13.01 -7.73
CA GLY A 136 1.22 12.95 -7.98
C GLY A 136 1.85 11.55 -7.85
N LEU A 137 1.06 10.48 -7.93
CA LEU A 137 1.53 9.10 -7.83
C LEU A 137 1.50 8.42 -9.22
N ASP A 138 2.66 8.01 -9.73
CA ASP A 138 2.79 7.23 -10.96
C ASP A 138 2.80 5.73 -10.66
N PHE A 139 1.69 5.05 -11.00
CA PHE A 139 1.51 3.60 -10.84
C PHE A 139 2.22 2.75 -11.89
N SER A 140 2.78 3.34 -12.95
CA SER A 140 3.51 2.62 -14.00
C SER A 140 4.97 2.32 -13.64
N LEU A 141 5.52 3.04 -12.66
CA LEU A 141 6.89 2.86 -12.21
C LEU A 141 6.98 2.05 -10.91
N GLY A 142 5.89 1.99 -10.13
CA GLY A 142 5.84 1.38 -8.79
C GLY A 142 5.34 -0.05 -8.81
N GLY A 143 5.63 -0.81 -7.75
CA GLY A 143 5.31 -2.23 -7.73
C GLY A 143 4.95 -2.77 -6.35
N VAL A 144 4.33 -3.95 -6.35
CA VAL A 144 4.22 -4.76 -5.13
C VAL A 144 5.59 -5.39 -4.88
N TRP A 145 6.08 -5.24 -3.65
CA TRP A 145 7.33 -5.80 -3.19
C TRP A 145 7.35 -7.31 -3.39
N ARG A 146 8.38 -7.81 -4.09
CA ARG A 146 8.62 -9.23 -4.30
C ARG A 146 10.10 -9.49 -4.05
N GLU A 147 10.37 -10.35 -3.07
CA GLU A 147 11.73 -10.83 -2.80
C GLU A 147 12.39 -11.33 -4.09
N GLY A 148 13.64 -10.93 -4.31
CA GLY A 148 14.43 -11.33 -5.48
C GLY A 148 14.18 -10.48 -6.74
N ALA A 149 13.18 -9.59 -6.77
CA ALA A 149 12.99 -8.69 -7.91
C ALA A 149 14.12 -7.66 -8.01
N LEU A 150 14.52 -7.32 -9.23
CA LEU A 150 15.51 -6.26 -9.46
C LEU A 150 14.82 -4.90 -9.52
N SER A 151 15.25 -3.98 -8.67
CA SER A 151 14.91 -2.56 -8.74
C SER A 151 15.98 -1.83 -9.54
N ASN A 152 15.62 -1.42 -10.76
CA ASN A 152 16.50 -0.75 -11.73
C ASN A 152 16.26 0.77 -11.80
N VAL A 153 15.27 1.29 -11.09
CA VAL A 153 14.95 2.71 -10.96
C VAL A 153 14.63 3.02 -9.51
N ASP A 154 15.06 4.19 -9.03
CA ASP A 154 14.64 4.71 -7.75
C ASP A 154 13.15 5.06 -7.82
N ASN A 155 12.29 4.15 -7.37
CA ASN A 155 10.85 4.37 -7.33
C ASN A 155 10.12 3.66 -6.16
N TRP A 156 8.86 4.01 -5.90
CA TRP A 156 8.09 3.54 -4.74
C TRP A 156 7.64 2.07 -4.79
N TRP A 157 7.56 1.43 -3.61
CA TRP A 157 7.14 0.03 -3.45
C TRP A 157 6.00 -0.14 -2.44
N TRP A 158 5.09 -1.06 -2.71
CA TRP A 158 4.06 -1.50 -1.76
C TRP A 158 4.43 -2.79 -1.05
N TYR A 159 4.46 -2.77 0.27
CA TYR A 159 4.69 -3.95 1.13
C TYR A 159 3.86 -3.84 2.41
N ASN A 160 3.11 -4.89 2.77
CA ASN A 160 2.29 -4.96 3.99
C ASN A 160 1.46 -3.69 4.26
N ASN A 161 0.74 -3.21 3.25
CA ASN A 161 -0.14 -2.03 3.33
C ASN A 161 0.57 -0.71 3.63
N LYS A 162 1.88 -0.64 3.38
CA LYS A 162 2.72 0.56 3.51
C LYS A 162 3.45 0.86 2.20
N ILE A 163 3.79 2.12 1.99
CA ILE A 163 4.59 2.60 0.85
C ILE A 163 6.03 2.76 1.31
N TYR A 164 6.98 2.28 0.52
CA TYR A 164 8.41 2.43 0.73
C TYR A 164 9.03 3.23 -0.40
N THR A 165 10.13 3.92 -0.11
CA THR A 165 10.94 4.64 -1.10
C THR A 165 11.54 3.69 -2.12
N GLY A 166 12.13 4.27 -3.17
CA GLY A 166 12.97 3.55 -4.10
C GLY A 166 14.40 3.37 -3.67
N GLY A 167 15.07 2.48 -4.39
CA GLY A 167 16.47 2.15 -4.24
C GLY A 167 16.84 1.13 -5.31
N SER A 168 18.10 1.10 -5.70
CA SER A 168 18.60 0.13 -6.68
C SER A 168 19.02 -1.19 -6.03
N GLY A 169 18.88 -2.29 -6.77
CA GLY A 169 19.35 -3.61 -6.35
C GLY A 169 18.25 -4.66 -6.24
N THR A 170 18.62 -5.85 -5.77
CA THR A 170 17.70 -6.96 -5.57
C THR A 170 16.88 -6.73 -4.29
N LEU A 171 15.56 -6.74 -4.40
CA LEU A 171 14.66 -6.57 -3.27
C LEU A 171 14.84 -7.72 -2.26
N PRO A 172 15.16 -7.43 -0.98
CA PRO A 172 15.26 -8.45 0.06
C PRO A 172 13.89 -9.05 0.43
N SER A 173 13.87 -10.03 1.35
CA SER A 173 12.65 -10.66 1.88
C SER A 173 11.65 -9.68 2.49
N SER A 174 12.13 -8.49 2.86
CA SER A 174 11.37 -7.41 3.48
C SER A 174 12.13 -6.09 3.31
N PRO A 175 11.45 -4.94 3.21
CA PRO A 175 12.10 -3.63 3.10
C PRO A 175 13.11 -3.39 4.22
N ALA A 176 14.30 -2.96 3.80
CA ALA A 176 15.40 -2.51 4.63
C ALA A 176 16.12 -1.39 3.86
N LEU A 177 17.05 -0.69 4.52
CA LEU A 177 17.86 0.34 3.86
C LEU A 177 18.40 -0.12 2.50
N PRO A 178 18.27 0.68 1.42
CA PRO A 178 17.79 2.07 1.38
C PRO A 178 16.26 2.27 1.27
N TRP A 179 15.46 1.20 1.24
CA TRP A 179 14.00 1.26 1.12
C TRP A 179 13.34 1.48 2.50
N TYR A 180 12.92 2.71 2.80
CA TYR A 180 12.26 3.08 4.07
C TYR A 180 10.82 3.54 3.84
N GLU A 181 9.98 3.45 4.88
CA GLU A 181 8.56 3.79 4.80
C GLU A 181 8.35 5.28 4.48
N VAL A 182 7.58 5.57 3.43
CA VAL A 182 7.13 6.91 3.09
C VAL A 182 5.96 7.27 3.99
N THR A 183 6.13 8.31 4.82
CA THR A 183 5.08 8.80 5.72
C THR A 183 4.68 10.24 5.43
N VAL A 184 3.41 10.54 5.70
CA VAL A 184 2.88 11.91 5.71
C VAL A 184 3.18 12.66 7.02
N ALA A 185 3.77 11.99 8.00
CA ALA A 185 4.19 12.62 9.25
C ALA A 185 5.26 13.69 8.99
N ASP A 186 5.29 14.72 9.84
CA ASP A 186 6.32 15.77 9.84
C ASP A 186 7.65 15.31 10.47
N TYR A 187 7.77 14.00 10.72
CA TYR A 187 8.94 13.36 11.27
C TYR A 187 9.32 12.08 10.49
N ILE A 188 10.57 11.67 10.68
CA ILE A 188 11.12 10.38 10.28
C ILE A 188 11.41 9.61 11.57
N SER A 189 10.85 8.40 11.71
CA SER A 189 11.07 7.59 12.91
C SER A 189 12.31 6.72 12.73
N VAL A 190 13.21 6.71 13.71
CA VAL A 190 14.37 5.79 13.72
C VAL A 190 13.94 4.32 13.62
N ALA A 191 12.73 3.99 14.08
CA ALA A 191 12.18 2.64 14.01
C ALA A 191 11.97 2.14 12.57
N GLN A 192 11.85 3.04 11.59
CA GLN A 192 11.75 2.68 10.18
C GLN A 192 13.07 2.15 9.61
N PHE A 193 14.18 2.34 10.34
CA PHE A 193 15.55 2.06 9.90
C PHE A 193 16.20 0.93 10.69
N PHE A 194 15.52 0.38 11.70
CA PHE A 194 16.07 -0.75 12.46
C PHE A 194 15.99 -2.05 11.65
N PRO A 195 17.02 -2.91 11.71
CA PRO A 195 16.91 -4.28 11.22
C PRO A 195 15.73 -5.00 11.90
N ILE A 196 14.98 -5.80 11.14
CA ILE A 196 13.76 -6.49 11.61
C ILE A 196 14.03 -7.43 12.80
N THR A 197 15.28 -7.87 12.98
CA THR A 197 15.72 -8.52 14.22
C THR A 197 15.95 -7.46 15.29
N GLY A 198 14.85 -7.04 15.92
CA GLY A 198 14.79 -6.09 17.02
C GLY A 198 15.40 -6.64 18.30
N ASP A 199 16.72 -6.85 18.31
CA ASP A 199 17.46 -6.93 19.56
C ASP A 199 17.76 -5.50 20.04
N PRO A 200 17.14 -5.02 21.13
CA PRO A 200 17.46 -3.72 21.69
C PRO A 200 18.94 -3.60 22.06
N ALA A 201 19.68 -4.72 22.28
CA ALA A 201 21.12 -4.76 22.53
C ALA A 201 22.01 -4.70 21.27
N ALA A 202 21.42 -4.71 20.07
CA ALA A 202 22.15 -4.52 18.82
C ALA A 202 22.64 -3.07 18.68
N ASP A 203 23.64 -2.87 17.82
CA ASP A 203 24.13 -1.52 17.50
C ASP A 203 23.17 -0.81 16.54
N ASN A 204 22.53 0.25 17.02
CA ASN A 204 21.55 1.03 16.26
C ASN A 204 22.16 2.26 15.57
N SER A 205 23.47 2.50 15.67
CA SER A 205 24.10 3.73 15.18
C SER A 205 23.85 4.00 13.70
N ALA A 206 23.93 2.97 12.86
CA ALA A 206 23.67 3.10 11.43
C ALA A 206 22.23 3.53 11.14
N SER A 207 21.25 2.98 11.87
CA SER A 207 19.83 3.31 11.74
C SER A 207 19.53 4.74 12.16
N PHE A 208 20.11 5.19 13.28
CA PHE A 208 19.97 6.59 13.73
C PHE A 208 20.53 7.57 12.70
N ASN A 209 21.73 7.32 12.20
CA ASN A 209 22.40 8.23 11.27
C ASN A 209 21.73 8.22 9.87
N ALA A 210 21.22 7.08 9.41
CA ALA A 210 20.43 7.01 8.19
C ALA A 210 19.09 7.77 8.33
N ALA A 211 18.39 7.58 9.44
CA ALA A 211 17.15 8.30 9.72
C ALA A 211 17.38 9.82 9.82
N ALA A 212 18.47 10.26 10.45
CA ALA A 212 18.85 11.67 10.53
C ALA A 212 19.13 12.27 9.14
N ALA A 213 19.85 11.55 8.27
CA ALA A 213 20.12 11.99 6.90
C ALA A 213 18.84 12.11 6.08
N VAL A 214 17.92 11.16 6.21
CA VAL A 214 16.61 11.23 5.54
C VAL A 214 15.79 12.39 6.08
N ALA A 215 15.74 12.58 7.41
CA ALA A 215 15.04 13.71 8.03
C ALA A 215 15.55 15.05 7.50
N LEU A 216 16.88 15.22 7.40
CA LEU A 216 17.50 16.41 6.82
C LEU A 216 17.04 16.65 5.38
N SER A 217 17.19 15.64 4.52
CA SER A 217 16.84 15.73 3.10
C SER A 217 15.36 16.06 2.86
N ALA A 218 14.49 15.56 3.74
CA ALA A 218 13.05 15.75 3.68
C ALA A 218 12.57 17.02 4.39
N GLY A 219 13.44 17.77 5.07
CA GLY A 219 13.07 18.92 5.91
C GLY A 219 12.17 18.54 7.09
N LYS A 220 12.36 17.33 7.64
CA LYS A 220 11.57 16.75 8.74
C LYS A 220 12.40 16.61 10.01
N ARG A 221 11.71 16.31 11.11
CA ARG A 221 12.33 16.04 12.42
C ARG A 221 12.66 14.55 12.59
N LEU A 222 13.67 14.23 13.39
CA LEU A 222 14.03 12.87 13.76
C LEU A 222 13.25 12.44 15.01
N PHE A 223 12.44 11.39 14.89
CA PHE A 223 11.64 10.84 15.97
C PHE A 223 12.22 9.55 16.55
N VAL A 224 12.37 9.51 17.87
CA VAL A 224 12.85 8.38 18.65
C VAL A 224 11.69 7.82 19.48
N PRO A 225 10.98 6.79 19.00
CA PRO A 225 9.83 6.24 19.72
C PRO A 225 10.25 5.62 21.06
N ALA A 226 9.29 5.39 21.94
CA ALA A 226 9.51 4.71 23.21
C ALA A 226 10.29 3.41 23.02
N GLY A 227 11.40 3.26 23.75
CA GLY A 227 12.32 2.16 23.60
C GLY A 227 13.70 2.45 24.20
N THR A 228 14.50 1.40 24.31
CA THR A 228 15.90 1.47 24.74
C THR A 228 16.79 1.11 23.56
N TYR A 229 17.59 2.07 23.11
CA TYR A 229 18.42 1.93 21.91
C TYR A 229 19.89 2.05 22.28
N TYR A 230 20.65 0.96 22.13
CA TYR A 230 22.10 1.02 22.25
C TYR A 230 22.72 1.47 20.92
N VAL A 231 23.67 2.40 21.00
CA VAL A 231 24.47 2.88 19.87
C VAL A 231 25.95 2.61 20.16
N LYS A 232 26.74 2.18 19.17
CA LYS A 232 28.20 1.99 19.32
C LYS A 232 29.04 3.06 18.62
N SER A 233 28.41 4.01 17.95
CA SER A 233 29.02 5.25 17.48
C SER A 233 28.05 6.41 17.66
N PRO A 234 28.50 7.68 17.59
CA PRO A 234 27.65 8.84 17.79
C PRO A 234 26.41 8.82 16.89
N VAL A 235 25.28 9.25 17.46
CA VAL A 235 24.14 9.78 16.72
C VAL A 235 24.54 11.17 16.26
N ASP A 236 24.82 11.28 14.97
CA ASP A 236 25.46 12.43 14.37
C ASP A 236 24.43 13.40 13.78
N LEU A 237 24.25 14.53 14.45
CA LEU A 237 23.39 15.63 14.00
C LEU A 237 24.23 16.79 13.43
N THR A 238 25.49 16.53 13.07
CA THR A 238 26.39 17.52 12.44
C THR A 238 26.18 17.66 10.93
N ILE A 239 25.26 16.87 10.39
CA ILE A 239 24.93 16.83 8.96
C ILE A 239 24.11 18.04 8.48
N GLY A 240 23.52 18.81 9.38
CA GLY A 240 22.63 19.93 9.07
C GLY A 240 21.66 20.24 10.21
N THR A 241 20.63 21.04 9.95
CA THR A 241 19.59 21.35 10.96
C THR A 241 18.54 20.24 11.00
N VAL A 242 18.64 19.33 11.98
CA VAL A 242 17.68 18.24 12.20
C VAL A 242 17.30 18.17 13.67
N ASP A 243 16.07 18.55 14.00
CA ASP A 243 15.59 18.43 15.38
C ASP A 243 15.35 16.97 15.76
N LEU A 244 15.80 16.57 16.95
CA LEU A 244 15.56 15.24 17.52
C LEU A 244 14.49 15.33 18.61
N PHE A 245 13.48 14.45 18.56
CA PHE A 245 12.52 14.32 19.65
C PHE A 245 12.10 12.88 19.93
N GLY A 246 11.63 12.60 21.15
CA GLY A 246 11.10 11.29 21.53
C GLY A 246 9.73 11.34 22.20
N ASP A 247 9.28 10.21 22.75
CA ASP A 247 8.00 10.06 23.44
C ASP A 247 8.03 10.53 24.91
N GLY A 248 9.22 10.88 25.42
CA GLY A 248 9.42 11.39 26.78
C GLY A 248 10.70 10.84 27.42
N VAL A 249 11.20 11.56 28.43
CA VAL A 249 12.43 11.22 29.16
C VAL A 249 12.38 9.87 29.89
N GLU A 250 11.20 9.34 30.18
CA GLU A 250 11.05 8.01 30.81
C GLU A 250 10.73 6.90 29.80
N LYS A 251 10.73 7.22 28.50
CA LYS A 251 10.28 6.31 27.44
C LYS A 251 11.33 6.11 26.36
N SER A 252 11.95 7.18 25.88
CA SER A 252 12.90 7.14 24.76
C SER A 252 14.34 7.27 25.28
N PHE A 253 15.11 6.18 25.23
CA PHE A 253 16.48 6.12 25.74
C PHE A 253 17.49 5.84 24.62
N ILE A 254 18.48 6.73 24.47
CA ILE A 254 19.63 6.55 23.59
C ILE A 254 20.85 6.31 24.48
N ILE A 255 21.45 5.12 24.40
CA ILE A 255 22.46 4.67 25.37
C ILE A 255 23.75 4.29 24.65
N ALA A 256 24.90 4.74 25.17
CA ALA A 256 26.19 4.22 24.74
C ALA A 256 26.28 2.71 25.04
N GLY A 257 26.38 1.91 23.97
CA GLY A 257 26.55 0.46 24.05
C GLY A 257 27.99 0.07 24.42
N SER A 258 28.16 -1.18 24.85
CA SER A 258 29.49 -1.76 25.03
C SER A 258 30.29 -1.69 23.74
N GLY A 259 31.52 -1.17 23.81
CA GLY A 259 32.39 -0.94 22.65
C GLY A 259 32.08 0.35 21.89
N PHE A 260 31.41 1.34 22.50
CA PHE A 260 31.18 2.66 21.90
C PHE A 260 32.49 3.30 21.41
N THR A 261 32.53 3.68 20.14
CA THR A 261 33.62 4.40 19.49
C THR A 261 33.20 5.85 19.25
N GLY A 262 33.77 6.79 19.99
CA GLY A 262 33.48 8.22 19.89
C GLY A 262 33.51 8.91 21.24
N GLU A 263 33.44 10.24 21.26
CA GLU A 263 33.42 11.00 22.51
C GLU A 263 32.01 11.19 23.07
N THR A 264 31.01 11.29 22.19
CA THR A 264 29.67 11.79 22.54
C THR A 264 28.57 10.90 21.97
N VAL A 265 27.56 10.56 22.77
CA VAL A 265 26.40 9.77 22.30
C VAL A 265 25.57 10.55 21.26
N VAL A 266 25.06 11.73 21.61
CA VAL A 266 24.40 12.63 20.64
C VAL A 266 25.30 13.82 20.35
N ASN A 267 25.81 13.87 19.12
CA ASN A 267 26.82 14.86 18.72
C ASN A 267 26.21 15.96 17.85
N MET A 268 26.29 17.20 18.33
CA MET A 268 25.94 18.42 17.62
C MET A 268 27.17 19.34 17.57
N TYR A 269 28.26 18.83 17.00
CA TYR A 269 29.55 19.50 16.87
C TYR A 269 29.78 20.05 15.46
N TYR A 270 30.15 21.32 15.36
CA TYR A 270 30.64 21.90 14.11
C TYR A 270 32.07 22.42 14.28
N GLU A 271 32.81 22.56 13.18
CA GLU A 271 34.20 23.06 13.21
C GLU A 271 34.28 24.59 13.16
N THR A 272 33.26 25.25 12.61
CA THR A 272 33.22 26.71 12.42
C THR A 272 31.83 27.28 12.67
N ASP A 273 31.79 28.54 13.05
CA ASP A 273 30.58 29.37 13.17
C ASP A 273 30.24 30.08 11.84
N SER A 274 30.38 29.36 10.73
CA SER A 274 30.14 29.92 9.40
C SER A 274 28.66 29.89 8.99
N ILE A 275 27.85 29.07 9.65
CA ILE A 275 26.43 28.86 9.34
C ILE A 275 25.66 28.75 10.64
N ARG A 276 24.59 29.55 10.79
CA ARG A 276 23.66 29.46 11.91
C ARG A 276 22.84 28.18 11.80
N ARG A 277 22.90 27.33 12.82
CA ARG A 277 22.13 26.08 12.89
C ARG A 277 21.33 26.02 14.18
N SER A 278 20.03 25.80 14.05
CA SER A 278 19.07 25.78 15.15
C SER A 278 18.60 24.36 15.46
N THR A 279 19.54 23.46 15.74
CA THR A 279 19.19 22.07 16.05
C THR A 279 18.69 21.97 17.49
N SER A 280 17.52 21.36 17.66
CA SER A 280 16.85 21.19 18.95
C SER A 280 16.78 19.72 19.35
N ILE A 281 16.75 19.46 20.66
CA ILE A 281 16.57 18.13 21.23
C ILE A 281 15.45 18.16 22.27
N SER A 282 14.51 17.22 22.21
CA SER A 282 13.43 17.19 23.20
C SER A 282 12.91 15.80 23.55
N HIS A 283 12.34 15.63 24.74
CA HIS A 283 11.59 14.44 25.13
C HIS A 283 12.39 13.12 25.06
N VAL A 284 13.68 13.16 25.36
CA VAL A 284 14.57 11.97 25.33
C VAL A 284 15.50 11.90 26.53
N THR A 285 15.87 10.68 26.90
CA THR A 285 17.03 10.43 27.77
C THR A 285 18.22 10.02 26.91
N VAL A 286 19.36 10.67 27.12
CA VAL A 286 20.64 10.32 26.53
C VAL A 286 21.59 9.89 27.64
N ASP A 287 22.07 8.65 27.54
CA ASP A 287 22.85 7.98 28.58
C ASP A 287 24.24 7.63 28.04
N GLY A 288 25.27 8.29 28.56
CA GLY A 288 26.67 8.01 28.25
C GLY A 288 27.14 6.64 28.79
N ASN A 289 26.34 5.99 29.63
CA ASN A 289 26.52 4.67 30.23
C ASN A 289 27.87 4.48 30.94
N ASN A 290 28.51 5.57 31.37
CA ASN A 290 29.89 5.61 31.86
C ASN A 290 30.91 5.04 30.86
N ILE A 291 30.60 5.12 29.56
CA ILE A 291 31.44 4.69 28.44
C ILE A 291 31.83 5.91 27.59
N ALA A 292 30.84 6.67 27.12
CA ALA A 292 31.09 7.89 26.35
C ALA A 292 31.56 9.02 27.28
N ASN A 293 32.48 9.88 26.81
CA ASN A 293 32.92 11.06 27.55
C ASN A 293 31.75 11.99 27.87
N TYR A 294 30.85 12.14 26.89
CA TYR A 294 29.67 13.00 26.97
C TYR A 294 28.41 12.27 26.56
N ALA A 295 27.29 12.47 27.28
CA ALA A 295 25.99 12.05 26.76
C ALA A 295 25.59 12.95 25.57
N CYS A 296 25.78 14.26 25.69
CA CYS A 296 25.53 15.18 24.59
C CYS A 296 26.58 16.28 24.52
N ARG A 297 26.93 16.67 23.29
CA ARG A 297 27.84 17.77 22.98
C ARG A 297 27.18 18.73 22.02
N ILE A 298 27.26 20.01 22.34
CA ILE A 298 26.87 21.12 21.47
C ILE A 298 28.12 21.98 21.23
N GLN A 299 28.37 22.35 19.97
CA GLN A 299 29.39 23.31 19.61
C GLN A 299 29.07 24.04 18.29
N TYR A 300 29.12 25.37 18.31
CA TYR A 300 28.67 26.27 17.24
C TYR A 300 27.23 25.99 16.78
N VAL A 301 26.34 25.70 17.75
CA VAL A 301 24.89 25.62 17.53
C VAL A 301 24.23 26.80 18.23
N HIS A 302 23.29 27.44 17.55
CA HIS A 302 22.70 28.69 17.99
C HIS A 302 21.18 28.65 17.87
N LEU A 303 20.47 29.30 18.80
CA LEU A 303 18.99 29.35 18.79
C LEU A 303 18.32 27.97 18.93
N GLY A 304 19.06 26.95 19.35
CA GLY A 304 18.55 25.62 19.63
C GLY A 304 17.73 25.60 20.91
N ARG A 305 16.75 24.70 20.98
CA ARG A 305 15.97 24.45 22.18
C ARG A 305 16.20 23.02 22.66
N THR A 306 16.68 22.90 23.89
CA THR A 306 16.74 21.64 24.61
C THR A 306 15.60 21.63 25.63
N HIS A 307 14.59 20.79 25.42
CA HIS A 307 13.38 20.80 26.23
C HIS A 307 12.99 19.41 26.69
N ASN A 308 12.74 19.25 27.99
CA ASN A 308 12.30 17.98 28.57
C ASN A 308 13.25 16.83 28.19
N CYS A 309 14.54 17.00 28.50
CA CYS A 309 15.59 16.02 28.24
C CYS A 309 16.29 15.60 29.53
N ARG A 310 16.86 14.40 29.53
CA ARG A 310 17.71 13.92 30.63
C ARG A 310 19.05 13.44 30.06
N PHE A 311 20.15 14.02 30.53
CA PHE A 311 21.51 13.66 30.13
C PHE A 311 22.25 13.08 31.33
N ILE A 312 22.73 11.85 31.21
CA ILE A 312 23.29 11.09 32.34
C ILE A 312 24.54 10.29 31.94
N ASN A 313 25.36 9.96 32.93
CA ASN A 313 26.47 9.00 32.85
C ASN A 313 27.52 9.27 31.77
N GLY A 314 27.84 10.54 31.49
CA GLY A 314 29.07 10.85 30.76
C GLY A 314 30.30 10.63 31.65
N VAL A 315 31.36 10.02 31.13
CA VAL A 315 32.61 9.78 31.88
C VAL A 315 33.27 11.10 32.30
N VAL A 316 33.24 12.10 31.41
CA VAL A 316 33.81 13.43 31.66
C VAL A 316 32.73 14.39 32.14
N ALA A 317 31.63 14.50 31.39
CA ALA A 317 30.49 15.33 31.75
C ALA A 317 29.22 14.82 31.06
N ASN A 318 28.05 15.01 31.67
CA ASN A 318 26.79 14.60 31.02
C ASN A 318 26.47 15.45 29.79
N PHE A 319 26.78 16.73 29.84
CA PHE A 319 26.44 17.70 28.80
C PHE A 319 27.59 18.68 28.63
N TYR A 320 28.12 18.78 27.40
CA TYR A 320 29.26 19.65 27.08
C TYR A 320 28.86 20.69 26.03
N THR A 321 29.14 21.95 26.29
CA THR A 321 28.78 23.08 25.40
C THR A 321 29.98 24.02 25.26
N ILE A 322 30.27 24.47 24.04
CA ILE A 322 31.36 25.42 23.79
C ILE A 322 31.08 26.22 22.52
N ASN A 323 31.39 27.52 22.54
CA ASN A 323 31.18 28.42 21.39
C ASN A 323 29.73 28.43 20.88
N ASP A 324 28.80 28.34 21.80
CA ASP A 324 27.36 28.32 21.54
C ASP A 324 26.69 29.58 22.10
N TRP A 325 25.61 30.05 21.48
CA TRP A 325 24.84 31.20 21.99
C TRP A 325 23.34 31.07 21.76
N LEU A 326 22.56 31.74 22.61
CA LEU A 326 21.08 31.81 22.51
C LEU A 326 20.38 30.45 22.52
N ASN A 327 21.02 29.41 23.08
CA ASN A 327 20.37 28.13 23.32
C ASN A 327 19.54 28.19 24.60
N THR A 328 18.39 27.51 24.58
CA THR A 328 17.50 27.44 25.74
C THR A 328 17.48 26.02 26.29
N TYR A 329 17.51 25.91 27.62
CA TYR A 329 17.42 24.64 28.35
C TYR A 329 16.22 24.73 29.29
N ASP A 330 15.21 23.92 29.02
CA ASP A 330 13.91 24.00 29.68
C ASP A 330 13.48 22.61 30.13
N CYS A 331 13.10 22.46 31.40
CA CYS A 331 12.70 21.16 31.98
C CYS A 331 13.74 20.03 31.78
N CYS A 332 15.03 20.35 31.78
CA CYS A 332 16.10 19.38 31.56
C CYS A 332 16.78 18.93 32.86
N SER A 333 17.30 17.69 32.86
CA SER A 333 18.06 17.12 33.97
C SER A 333 19.46 16.73 33.52
N PHE A 334 20.47 17.12 34.29
CA PHE A 334 21.90 16.86 34.04
C PHE A 334 22.51 16.14 35.24
N VAL A 335 22.09 14.90 35.47
CA VAL A 335 22.45 14.16 36.70
C VAL A 335 23.49 13.08 36.41
N PRO A 336 24.58 12.97 37.18
CA PRO A 336 25.33 11.71 37.23
C PRO A 336 24.39 10.61 37.74
N ALA A 337 24.51 9.35 37.29
CA ALA A 337 23.60 8.27 37.71
C ALA A 337 23.37 8.31 39.23
N PRO A 338 22.12 8.13 39.71
CA PRO A 338 21.99 7.54 41.03
C PRO A 338 22.72 6.20 40.93
N ASN A 339 23.72 5.98 41.79
CA ASN A 339 24.24 4.64 42.03
C ASN A 339 23.04 3.70 42.02
N ARG A 340 22.98 2.75 41.08
CA ARG A 340 22.04 1.62 41.18
C ARG A 340 22.53 0.74 42.34
N GLY A 341 22.53 1.31 43.55
CA GLY A 341 22.64 0.62 44.80
C GLY A 341 21.26 0.07 45.09
N VAL A 342 21.17 -1.25 44.99
CA VAL A 342 20.27 -2.13 45.74
C VAL A 342 19.38 -1.38 46.73
N HIS A 343 18.09 -1.29 46.40
CA HIS A 343 17.02 -1.30 47.39
C HIS A 343 15.86 -2.12 46.84
#